data_AF-A0A1V6HST5-F1
#
_entry.id   AF-A0A1V6HST5-F1
#
_cell.length_a   1.000
_cell.length_b   1.000
_cell.length_c   1.000
_cell.angle_alpha   90.00
_cell.angle_beta   90.00
_cell.angle_gamma   90.00
#
_symmetry.space_group_name_H-M   'P 1'
#
loop_
_entity.id
_entity.type
_entity.pdbx_description
1 polymer ?
#
loop_
_entity_poly.entity_id
_entity_poly.type
_entity_poly.pdbx_seq_one_letter_code
_entity_poly.pdbx_strand_id
1 'polypeptide(L)'
;MVELVDTLIDPSLDFGMVGKPFPAKVATKQDTAVKEPVHSEVVKQEVSSEQVEPSPSDDAEVTGKETESSDVYARIKNLSLPEKQKLARYGKRTVRQLLIRDPNKNLHRLVVGNPDVGLDEITEYSAYPGLSKEAIEFIAQNRTWLASRQLVFNLVRNPSTPVELAVRLVPRLGPNEWRWLARPGAVREPIAAAARRQIIEGSLS
;
A
#
# COMPACT_ATOMS: atom_id res chain seq x y z
N MET A 1 -21.87 -14.33 15.67
CA MET A 1 -20.95 -14.01 14.55
C MET A 1 -19.56 -13.55 15.05
N VAL A 2 -19.06 -14.04 16.20
CA VAL A 2 -17.79 -13.58 16.80
C VAL A 2 -16.59 -14.48 16.43
N GLU A 3 -16.82 -15.69 15.91
CA GLU A 3 -15.77 -16.72 15.72
C GLU A 3 -14.78 -16.49 14.54
N LEU A 4 -15.11 -15.63 13.57
CA LEU A 4 -14.34 -15.54 12.30
C LEU A 4 -13.16 -14.58 12.34
N VAL A 5 -13.27 -13.49 13.09
CA VAL A 5 -12.17 -12.51 13.20
C VAL A 5 -11.09 -13.06 14.13
N ASP A 6 -11.47 -13.81 15.16
CA ASP A 6 -10.56 -14.31 16.18
C ASP A 6 -9.65 -15.46 15.68
N THR A 7 -10.06 -16.20 14.65
CA THR A 7 -9.21 -17.22 13.99
C THR A 7 -8.11 -16.62 13.10
N LEU A 8 -8.36 -15.41 12.57
CA LEU A 8 -7.44 -14.66 11.70
C LEU A 8 -6.53 -13.70 12.47
N ILE A 9 -6.84 -13.46 13.74
CA ILE A 9 -6.00 -12.78 14.71
C ILE A 9 -4.90 -13.74 15.19
N ASP A 10 -3.72 -13.21 15.50
CA ASP A 10 -2.67 -14.01 16.11
C ASP A 10 -3.00 -14.32 17.59
N PRO A 11 -3.19 -15.60 17.98
CA PRO A 11 -3.54 -15.97 19.36
C PRO A 11 -2.45 -15.64 20.39
N SER A 12 -1.22 -15.30 19.98
CA SER A 12 -0.18 -14.84 20.91
C SER A 12 -0.30 -13.36 21.31
N LEU A 13 -1.20 -12.59 20.69
CA LEU A 13 -1.44 -11.20 21.04
C LEU A 13 -2.43 -11.11 22.21
N ASP A 14 -1.89 -11.06 23.43
CA ASP A 14 -2.65 -10.74 24.63
C ASP A 14 -3.16 -9.28 24.55
N PHE A 15 -4.49 -9.14 24.46
CA PHE A 15 -5.18 -7.86 24.41
C PHE A 15 -5.10 -7.05 25.73
N GLY A 16 -4.44 -7.58 26.76
CA GLY A 16 -4.29 -6.97 28.08
C GLY A 16 -3.31 -5.80 28.20
N MET A 17 -2.43 -5.52 27.22
CA MET A 17 -1.37 -4.50 27.39
C MET A 17 -0.96 -3.75 26.12
N VAL A 18 -1.74 -2.79 25.60
CA VAL A 18 -1.15 -1.63 24.87
C VAL A 18 -1.97 -0.35 25.08
N GLY A 19 -1.88 0.22 26.27
CA GLY A 19 -2.16 1.63 26.52
C GLY A 19 -0.91 2.47 26.21
N LYS A 20 -0.73 2.88 24.96
CA LYS A 20 0.06 4.08 24.65
C LYS A 20 -0.77 4.98 23.74
N PRO A 21 -1.16 6.17 24.22
CA PRO A 21 -2.04 7.05 23.47
C PRO A 21 -1.37 7.52 22.18
N PHE A 22 -2.10 7.39 21.07
CA PHE A 22 -1.81 8.13 19.85
C PHE A 22 -1.81 9.64 20.18
N PRO A 23 -0.80 10.42 19.79
CA PRO A 23 -0.85 11.86 19.94
C PRO A 23 -1.91 12.43 18.98
N ALA A 24 -3.07 12.75 19.55
CA ALA A 24 -4.09 13.56 18.91
C ALA A 24 -3.73 15.05 19.07
N LYS A 25 -3.78 15.80 17.95
CA LYS A 25 -4.30 17.17 17.80
C LYS A 25 -3.73 17.80 16.52
N VAL A 26 -4.57 18.08 15.54
CA VAL A 26 -4.76 19.44 15.01
C VAL A 26 -6.22 19.55 14.54
N ALA A 27 -6.95 20.47 15.14
CA ALA A 27 -8.26 20.91 14.71
C ALA A 27 -8.10 21.93 13.57
N THR A 28 -8.98 21.93 12.58
CA THR A 28 -9.51 23.16 11.95
C THR A 28 -10.86 22.84 11.32
N LYS A 29 -11.81 23.74 11.60
CA LYS A 29 -13.22 23.77 11.23
C LYS A 29 -13.40 24.22 9.78
N GLN A 30 -14.53 23.83 9.18
CA GLN A 30 -15.48 24.63 8.38
C GLN A 30 -16.42 23.64 7.67
N ASP A 31 -17.69 23.52 8.09
CA ASP A 31 -18.85 24.35 7.70
C ASP A 31 -18.98 24.52 6.19
N THR A 32 -19.91 23.80 5.55
CA THR A 32 -21.19 24.32 5.04
C THR A 32 -21.84 23.34 4.06
N ALA A 33 -23.17 23.24 4.17
CA ALA A 33 -24.07 22.47 3.32
C ALA A 33 -24.15 23.03 1.89
N VAL A 34 -24.64 22.23 0.93
CA VAL A 34 -25.76 22.56 0.01
C VAL A 34 -25.92 21.48 -1.08
N LYS A 35 -27.09 20.83 -1.06
CA LYS A 35 -28.02 20.42 -2.14
C LYS A 35 -27.51 19.70 -3.41
N GLU A 36 -27.99 18.47 -3.57
CA GLU A 36 -28.51 17.91 -4.85
C GLU A 36 -29.64 18.80 -5.43
N PRO A 37 -29.95 18.83 -6.76
CA PRO A 37 -30.20 17.60 -7.54
C PRO A 37 -29.99 17.63 -9.08
N VAL A 38 -30.09 16.42 -9.66
CA VAL A 38 -30.57 15.98 -10.99
C VAL A 38 -30.60 16.92 -12.21
N HIS A 39 -30.06 16.43 -13.34
CA HIS A 39 -30.67 16.33 -14.69
C HIS A 39 -29.69 15.53 -15.59
N SER A 40 -29.96 14.27 -15.91
CA SER A 40 -30.65 13.78 -17.12
C SER A 40 -30.00 14.19 -18.43
N GLU A 41 -29.28 13.27 -19.09
CA GLU A 41 -29.38 13.11 -20.54
C GLU A 41 -28.97 11.71 -20.98
N VAL A 42 -29.83 11.15 -21.83
CA VAL A 42 -29.82 9.83 -22.42
C VAL A 42 -29.21 9.96 -23.81
N VAL A 43 -28.18 9.17 -24.14
CA VAL A 43 -27.97 8.73 -25.53
C VAL A 43 -27.54 7.27 -25.54
N LYS A 44 -28.40 6.47 -26.16
CA LYS A 44 -28.23 5.05 -26.49
C LYS A 44 -27.24 4.92 -27.65
N GLN A 45 -26.34 3.95 -27.61
CA GLN A 45 -26.02 3.19 -28.82
C GLN A 45 -25.55 1.77 -28.46
N GLU A 46 -26.35 0.82 -28.94
CA GLU A 46 -26.11 -0.62 -28.98
C GLU A 46 -24.98 -0.94 -29.97
N VAL A 47 -24.16 -1.97 -29.72
CA VAL A 47 -24.24 -3.27 -30.44
C VAL A 47 -23.14 -4.26 -30.02
N SER A 48 -23.60 -5.51 -29.94
CA SER A 48 -22.93 -6.80 -30.20
C SER A 48 -21.90 -7.36 -29.22
N SER A 49 -22.44 -8.14 -28.28
CA SER A 49 -22.14 -9.56 -28.06
C SER A 49 -21.12 -10.23 -29.00
N GLU A 50 -20.15 -10.93 -28.42
CA GLU A 50 -19.70 -12.24 -28.89
C GLU A 50 -19.22 -13.03 -27.66
N GLN A 51 -19.91 -14.14 -27.38
CA GLN A 51 -19.51 -15.13 -26.37
C GLN A 51 -18.54 -16.12 -27.01
N VAL A 52 -17.42 -16.43 -26.34
CA VAL A 52 -16.69 -17.68 -26.59
C VAL A 52 -16.16 -18.22 -25.27
N GLU A 53 -16.71 -19.37 -24.87
CA GLU A 53 -16.16 -20.39 -23.98
C GLU A 53 -16.70 -21.74 -24.51
N PRO A 54 -16.14 -22.92 -24.21
CA PRO A 54 -14.85 -23.24 -23.61
C PRO A 54 -14.07 -24.34 -24.39
N SER A 55 -12.80 -24.58 -24.07
CA SER A 55 -12.26 -25.95 -24.16
C SER A 55 -11.10 -26.21 -23.20
N PRO A 56 -10.97 -27.45 -22.67
CA PRO A 56 -10.18 -27.76 -21.48
C PRO A 56 -8.94 -28.59 -21.83
N SER A 57 -7.76 -28.15 -21.38
CA SER A 57 -6.59 -29.01 -21.16
C SER A 57 -5.44 -28.15 -20.70
N ASP A 58 -5.11 -28.24 -19.42
CA ASP A 58 -3.77 -28.64 -18.99
C ASP A 58 -3.79 -28.86 -17.48
N ASP A 59 -3.51 -30.11 -17.11
CA ASP A 59 -3.27 -30.58 -15.76
C ASP A 59 -2.17 -29.76 -15.08
N ALA A 60 -2.55 -28.67 -14.43
CA ALA A 60 -1.75 -28.03 -13.42
C ALA A 60 -2.21 -28.55 -12.07
N GLU A 61 -1.40 -29.43 -11.49
CA GLU A 61 -1.44 -29.87 -10.11
C GLU A 61 -1.58 -28.64 -9.19
N VAL A 62 -2.82 -28.29 -8.82
CA VAL A 62 -3.13 -27.21 -7.87
C VAL A 62 -2.62 -27.66 -6.52
N THR A 63 -1.36 -27.30 -6.25
CA THR A 63 -0.82 -27.28 -4.90
C THR A 63 -1.79 -26.45 -4.04
N GLY A 64 -2.35 -27.05 -2.98
CA GLY A 64 -3.52 -26.57 -2.23
C GLY A 64 -3.42 -25.24 -1.49
N LYS A 65 -2.56 -24.31 -1.92
CA LYS A 65 -2.36 -22.97 -1.36
C LYS A 65 -3.28 -21.90 -1.97
N GLU A 66 -3.69 -22.08 -3.23
CA GLU A 66 -4.51 -21.09 -3.95
C GLU A 66 -5.98 -21.09 -3.48
N THR A 67 -6.49 -22.24 -3.07
CA THR A 67 -7.85 -22.40 -2.54
C THR A 67 -8.03 -21.74 -1.17
N GLU A 68 -7.04 -21.87 -0.28
CA GLU A 68 -7.11 -21.25 1.05
C GLU A 68 -6.98 -19.72 0.99
N SER A 69 -6.09 -19.22 0.14
CA SER A 69 -5.86 -17.77 -0.01
C SER A 69 -7.04 -17.07 -0.69
N SER A 70 -7.67 -17.70 -1.68
CA SER A 70 -8.90 -17.20 -2.32
C SER A 70 -10.10 -17.19 -1.37
N ASP A 71 -10.24 -18.21 -0.51
CA ASP A 71 -11.29 -18.27 0.50
C ASP A 71 -11.10 -17.18 1.58
N VAL A 72 -9.88 -16.98 2.08
CA VAL A 72 -9.55 -15.89 3.01
C VAL A 72 -9.84 -14.52 2.38
N TYR A 73 -9.56 -14.35 1.09
CA TYR A 73 -9.88 -13.11 0.37
C TYR A 73 -11.39 -12.85 0.29
N ALA A 74 -12.17 -13.86 -0.10
CA ALA A 74 -13.63 -13.76 -0.16
C ALA A 74 -14.22 -13.40 1.21
N ARG A 75 -13.70 -14.01 2.28
CA ARG A 75 -14.10 -13.73 3.66
C ARG A 75 -13.78 -12.28 4.07
N ILE A 76 -12.56 -11.80 3.84
CA ILE A 76 -12.15 -10.44 4.19
C ILE A 76 -12.97 -9.39 3.44
N LYS A 77 -13.32 -9.66 2.18
CA LYS A 77 -14.11 -8.73 1.36
C LYS A 77 -15.48 -8.44 1.97
N ASN A 78 -16.10 -9.43 2.61
CA ASN A 78 -17.42 -9.33 3.22
C ASN A 78 -17.41 -8.74 4.65
N LEU A 79 -16.24 -8.49 5.24
CA LEU A 79 -16.14 -7.92 6.58
C LEU A 79 -16.50 -6.43 6.60
N SER A 80 -17.05 -6.00 7.74
CA SER A 80 -17.30 -4.60 8.02
C SER A 80 -15.99 -3.82 8.19
N LEU A 81 -16.04 -2.49 8.01
CA LEU A 81 -14.85 -1.64 8.16
C LEU A 81 -14.18 -1.76 9.54
N PRO A 82 -14.89 -1.79 10.68
CA PRO A 82 -14.26 -1.96 11.99
C PRO A 82 -13.53 -3.30 12.14
N GLU A 83 -14.09 -4.38 11.59
CA GLU A 83 -13.44 -5.70 11.61
C GLU A 83 -12.18 -5.71 10.76
N LYS A 84 -12.22 -5.11 9.57
CA LYS A 84 -11.02 -4.89 8.74
C LYS A 84 -9.95 -4.08 9.46
N GLN A 85 -10.35 -3.06 10.24
CA GLN A 85 -9.41 -2.29 11.06
C GLN A 85 -8.80 -3.13 12.20
N LYS A 86 -9.58 -4.01 12.85
CA LYS A 86 -9.06 -4.97 13.85
C LYS A 86 -8.04 -5.91 13.22
N LEU A 87 -8.38 -6.48 12.07
CA LEU A 87 -7.50 -7.35 11.30
C LEU A 87 -6.25 -6.65 10.75
N ALA A 88 -6.34 -5.37 10.37
CA ALA A 88 -5.15 -4.62 9.96
C ALA A 88 -4.12 -4.50 11.09
N ARG A 89 -4.60 -4.28 12.32
CA ARG A 89 -3.75 -4.08 13.51
C ARG A 89 -3.19 -5.38 14.11
N TYR A 90 -3.91 -6.49 13.99
CA TYR A 90 -3.60 -7.73 14.72
C TYR A 90 -3.68 -9.00 13.87
N GLY A 91 -3.98 -8.88 12.58
CA GLY A 91 -4.11 -10.00 11.68
C GLY A 91 -2.75 -10.56 11.26
N LYS A 92 -2.77 -11.84 10.90
CA LYS A 92 -1.61 -12.58 10.36
C LYS A 92 -1.13 -11.97 9.04
N ARG A 93 0.10 -12.35 8.64
CA ARG A 93 0.75 -11.88 7.40
C ARG A 93 -0.13 -11.97 6.15
N THR A 94 -0.83 -13.10 5.95
CA THR A 94 -1.73 -13.30 4.80
C THR A 94 -2.84 -12.25 4.74
N VAL A 95 -3.44 -11.93 5.89
CA VAL A 95 -4.51 -10.94 5.99
C VAL A 95 -3.97 -9.54 5.70
N ARG A 96 -2.79 -9.20 6.23
CA ARG A 96 -2.12 -7.92 5.96
C ARG A 96 -1.81 -7.71 4.48
N GLN A 97 -1.31 -8.74 3.80
CA GLN A 97 -1.02 -8.71 2.36
C GLN A 97 -2.27 -8.47 1.50
N LEU A 98 -3.45 -8.89 1.97
CA LEU A 98 -4.72 -8.61 1.31
C LEU A 98 -5.21 -7.19 1.63
N LEU A 99 -5.14 -6.77 2.90
CA LEU A 99 -5.62 -5.45 3.36
C LEU A 99 -4.79 -4.28 2.82
N ILE A 100 -3.51 -4.47 2.49
CA ILE A 100 -2.67 -3.41 1.88
C ILE A 100 -3.10 -3.06 0.44
N ARG A 101 -3.89 -3.94 -0.19
CA ARG A 101 -4.46 -3.77 -1.53
C ARG A 101 -5.94 -3.38 -1.47
N ASP A 102 -6.50 -3.19 -0.27
CA ASP A 102 -7.90 -2.77 -0.11
C ASP A 102 -8.11 -1.38 -0.74
N PRO A 103 -9.29 -1.12 -1.34
CA PRO A 103 -9.62 0.21 -1.86
C PRO A 103 -9.56 1.31 -0.77
N ASN A 104 -9.85 0.98 0.49
CA ASN A 104 -9.84 1.94 1.58
C ASN A 104 -8.41 2.21 2.09
N LYS A 105 -7.87 3.35 1.66
CA LYS A 105 -6.52 3.82 1.98
C LYS A 105 -6.24 4.08 3.46
N ASN A 106 -7.28 4.24 4.29
CA ASN A 106 -7.12 4.38 5.74
C ASN A 106 -6.61 3.09 6.39
N LEU A 107 -6.91 1.92 5.80
CA LEU A 107 -6.44 0.64 6.31
C LEU A 107 -4.94 0.47 6.11
N HIS A 108 -4.37 1.04 5.06
CA HIS A 108 -2.95 0.88 4.73
C HIS A 108 -2.05 1.36 5.87
N ARG A 109 -2.39 2.50 6.49
CA ARG A 109 -1.63 3.02 7.64
C ARG A 109 -1.69 2.08 8.83
N LEU A 110 -2.84 1.44 9.07
CA LEU A 110 -3.02 0.48 10.15
C LEU A 110 -2.24 -0.82 9.89
N VAL A 111 -2.24 -1.29 8.64
CA VAL A 111 -1.48 -2.49 8.24
C VAL A 111 0.01 -2.27 8.45
N VAL A 112 0.57 -1.16 7.98
CA VAL A 112 2.00 -0.84 8.15
C VAL A 112 2.36 -0.60 9.63
N GLY A 113 1.40 -0.11 10.43
CA GLY A 113 1.56 0.11 11.87
C GLY A 113 1.43 -1.13 12.75
N ASN A 114 1.18 -2.30 12.17
CA ASN A 114 1.06 -3.55 12.91
C ASN A 114 2.45 -3.97 13.46
N PRO A 115 2.54 -4.39 14.74
CA PRO A 115 3.81 -4.70 15.40
C PRO A 115 4.57 -5.88 14.77
N ASP A 116 3.85 -6.80 14.12
CA ASP A 116 4.42 -8.03 13.54
C ASP A 116 4.88 -7.84 12.09
N VAL A 117 4.87 -6.60 11.60
CA VAL A 117 5.27 -6.28 10.24
C VAL A 117 6.78 -6.27 10.13
N GLY A 118 7.30 -7.19 9.33
CA GLY A 118 8.73 -7.31 9.04
C GLY A 118 9.22 -6.37 7.94
N LEU A 119 10.55 -6.23 7.85
CA LEU A 119 11.21 -5.46 6.78
C LEU A 119 10.87 -5.98 5.37
N ASP A 120 10.72 -7.30 5.21
CA ASP A 120 10.40 -7.93 3.93
C ASP A 120 9.02 -7.49 3.44
N GLU A 121 8.02 -7.49 4.33
CA GLU A 121 6.67 -7.00 4.04
C GLU A 121 6.69 -5.52 3.70
N ILE A 122 7.39 -4.68 4.47
CA ILE A 122 7.51 -3.25 4.14
C ILE A 122 8.18 -3.03 2.78
N THR A 123 9.17 -3.85 2.43
CA THR A 123 9.85 -3.77 1.13
C THR A 123 8.87 -4.11 0.00
N GLU A 124 8.01 -5.12 0.18
CA GLU A 124 6.92 -5.43 -0.75
C GLU A 124 5.91 -4.28 -0.84
N TYR A 125 5.45 -3.75 0.29
CA TYR A 125 4.45 -2.67 0.33
C TYR A 125 4.97 -1.38 -0.29
N SER A 126 6.24 -1.04 -0.09
CA SER A 126 6.86 0.16 -0.67
C SER A 126 6.87 0.15 -2.20
N ALA A 127 6.89 -1.03 -2.82
CA ALA A 127 6.82 -1.19 -4.27
C ALA A 127 5.41 -1.01 -4.83
N TYR A 128 4.36 -1.11 -4.00
CA TYR A 128 2.97 -1.06 -4.45
C TYR A 128 2.53 0.36 -4.81
N PRO A 129 2.17 0.64 -6.08
CA PRO A 129 1.80 1.99 -6.52
C PRO A 129 0.54 2.55 -5.84
N GLY A 130 -0.36 1.67 -5.40
CA GLY A 130 -1.62 2.06 -4.75
C GLY A 130 -1.52 2.33 -3.25
N LEU A 131 -0.32 2.33 -2.67
CA LEU A 131 -0.10 2.58 -1.25
C LEU A 131 -0.51 4.02 -0.87
N SER A 132 -1.05 4.22 0.33
CA SER A 132 -1.52 5.54 0.74
C SER A 132 -0.35 6.45 1.13
N LYS A 133 -0.51 7.77 0.94
CA LYS A 133 0.52 8.75 1.30
C LYS A 133 0.88 8.66 2.79
N GLU A 134 -0.12 8.55 3.65
CA GLU A 134 0.08 8.42 5.11
C GLU A 134 0.85 7.16 5.51
N ALA A 135 0.66 6.05 4.79
CA ALA A 135 1.41 4.82 5.00
C ALA A 135 2.87 4.98 4.53
N ILE A 136 3.09 5.60 3.37
CA ILE A 136 4.44 5.92 2.85
C ILE A 136 5.20 6.82 3.82
N GLU A 137 4.56 7.88 4.32
CA GLU A 137 5.14 8.78 5.30
C GLU A 137 5.48 8.07 6.61
N PHE A 138 4.63 7.13 7.05
CA PHE A 138 4.94 6.30 8.21
C PHE A 138 6.21 5.47 8.01
N ILE A 139 6.32 4.81 6.85
CA ILE A 139 7.49 4.00 6.51
C ILE A 139 8.74 4.87 6.52
N ALA A 140 8.66 6.07 5.95
CA ALA A 140 9.76 7.02 5.88
C ALA A 140 10.16 7.65 7.23
N GLN A 141 9.33 7.55 8.27
CA GLN A 141 9.70 8.00 9.63
C GLN A 141 10.59 6.98 10.33
N ASN A 142 10.50 5.70 9.97
CA ASN A 142 11.27 4.64 10.60
C ASN A 142 12.68 4.52 10.01
N ARG A 143 13.69 4.91 10.80
CA ARG A 143 15.10 4.86 10.38
C ARG A 143 15.61 3.45 10.13
N THR A 144 15.11 2.46 10.88
CA THR A 144 15.52 1.05 10.74
C THR A 144 15.14 0.51 9.37
N TRP A 145 13.94 0.83 8.89
CA TRP A 145 13.49 0.43 7.56
C TRP A 145 14.24 1.16 6.44
N LEU A 146 14.51 2.46 6.63
CA LEU A 146 15.28 3.26 5.67
C LEU A 146 16.76 2.88 5.56
N ALA A 147 17.28 1.99 6.40
CA ALA A 147 18.61 1.40 6.23
C ALA A 147 18.69 0.50 4.98
N SER A 148 17.56 -0.08 4.55
CA SER A 148 17.49 -0.86 3.32
C SER A 148 17.48 0.05 2.10
N ARG A 149 18.55 -0.02 1.28
CA ARG A 149 18.63 0.69 0.00
C ARG A 149 17.51 0.31 -0.96
N GLN A 150 17.12 -0.96 -0.99
CA GLN A 150 16.03 -1.44 -1.86
C GLN A 150 14.70 -0.79 -1.50
N LEU A 151 14.41 -0.68 -0.20
CA LEU A 151 13.19 -0.03 0.29
C LEU A 151 13.20 1.45 -0.08
N VAL A 152 14.32 2.15 0.13
CA VAL A 152 14.43 3.57 -0.23
C VAL A 152 14.21 3.75 -1.74
N PHE A 153 14.80 2.91 -2.57
CA PHE A 153 14.63 2.95 -4.02
C PHE A 153 13.17 2.72 -4.43
N ASN A 154 12.49 1.76 -3.81
CA ASN A 154 11.07 1.49 -4.02
C ASN A 154 10.20 2.70 -3.67
N LEU A 155 10.48 3.37 -2.54
CA LEU A 155 9.75 4.59 -2.16
C LEU A 155 9.95 5.72 -3.16
N VAL A 156 11.17 5.94 -3.64
CA VAL A 156 11.49 7.04 -4.57
C VAL A 156 10.81 6.84 -5.94
N ARG A 157 10.73 5.60 -6.44
CA ARG A 157 10.06 5.30 -7.72
C ARG A 157 8.53 5.27 -7.63
N ASN A 158 7.97 5.14 -6.43
CA ASN A 158 6.53 4.96 -6.25
C ASN A 158 5.78 6.27 -6.59
N PRO A 159 4.77 6.24 -7.48
CA PRO A 159 4.03 7.44 -7.88
C PRO A 159 3.23 8.08 -6.75
N SER A 160 2.85 7.29 -5.73
CA SER A 160 2.10 7.77 -4.57
C SER A 160 2.98 8.46 -3.53
N THR A 161 4.30 8.38 -3.66
CA THR A 161 5.23 9.06 -2.74
C THR A 161 5.17 10.58 -2.96
N PRO A 162 5.00 11.38 -1.88
CA PRO A 162 5.12 12.83 -1.97
C PRO A 162 6.48 13.24 -2.53
N VAL A 163 6.49 14.17 -3.49
CA VAL A 163 7.70 14.56 -4.24
C VAL A 163 8.81 15.04 -3.30
N GLU A 164 8.46 15.86 -2.31
CA GLU A 164 9.41 16.38 -1.31
C GLU A 164 10.10 15.25 -0.54
N LEU A 165 9.33 14.23 -0.17
CA LEU A 165 9.84 13.05 0.53
C LEU A 165 10.79 12.26 -0.38
N ALA A 166 10.38 12.01 -1.63
CA ALA A 166 11.21 11.29 -2.59
C ALA A 166 12.53 12.00 -2.85
N VAL A 167 12.51 13.32 -3.12
CA VAL A 167 13.72 14.13 -3.38
C VAL A 167 14.70 14.08 -2.20
N ARG A 168 14.20 14.15 -0.96
CA ARG A 168 15.02 14.02 0.25
C ARG A 168 15.67 12.64 0.41
N LEU A 169 15.06 11.59 -0.15
CA LEU A 169 15.59 10.22 -0.09
C LEU A 169 16.63 9.93 -1.18
N VAL A 170 16.65 10.68 -2.29
CA VAL A 170 17.56 10.44 -3.43
C VAL A 170 19.04 10.35 -3.01
N PRO A 171 19.59 11.25 -2.16
CA PRO A 171 21.01 11.19 -1.78
C PRO A 171 21.41 9.92 -1.01
N ARG A 172 20.45 9.15 -0.48
CA ARG A 172 20.73 7.89 0.22
C ARG A 172 20.95 6.70 -0.72
N LEU A 173 20.58 6.85 -1.99
CA LEU A 173 20.74 5.83 -3.02
C LEU A 173 22.19 5.78 -3.53
N GLY A 174 22.49 4.82 -4.40
CA GLY A 174 23.81 4.66 -5.01
C GLY A 174 23.87 5.14 -6.46
N PRO A 175 25.07 5.08 -7.08
CA PRO A 175 25.28 5.53 -8.46
C PRO A 175 24.42 4.81 -9.49
N ASN A 176 24.15 3.51 -9.27
CA ASN A 176 23.34 2.71 -10.20
C ASN A 176 21.88 3.14 -10.19
N GLU A 177 21.32 3.37 -9.00
CA GLU A 177 19.96 3.85 -8.82
C GLU A 177 19.80 5.27 -9.34
N TRP A 178 20.78 6.16 -9.10
CA TRP A 178 20.73 7.52 -9.65
C TRP A 178 20.70 7.52 -11.17
N ARG A 179 21.55 6.70 -11.83
CA ARG A 179 21.52 6.56 -13.30
C ARG A 179 20.18 6.06 -13.81
N TRP A 180 19.52 5.15 -13.06
CA TRP A 180 18.19 4.68 -13.42
C TRP A 180 17.14 5.78 -13.27
N LEU A 181 17.14 6.52 -12.15
CA LEU A 181 16.21 7.62 -11.88
C LEU A 181 16.39 8.82 -12.82
N ALA A 182 17.60 9.03 -13.33
CA ALA A 182 17.91 10.11 -14.26
C ALA A 182 17.38 9.87 -15.68
N ARG A 183 16.90 8.66 -15.99
CA ARG A 183 16.37 8.32 -17.32
C ARG A 183 15.10 9.14 -17.62
N PRO A 184 14.92 9.63 -18.86
CA PRO A 184 13.70 10.33 -19.25
C PRO A 184 12.46 9.46 -18.99
N GLY A 185 11.45 10.02 -18.33
CA GLY A 185 10.17 9.35 -18.08
C GLY A 185 10.18 8.25 -17.02
N ALA A 186 11.32 7.94 -16.38
CA ALA A 186 11.38 6.90 -15.35
C ALA A 186 10.67 7.30 -14.05
N VAL A 187 10.80 8.57 -13.65
CA VAL A 187 10.16 9.16 -12.48
C VAL A 187 9.74 10.60 -12.76
N ARG A 188 9.06 11.23 -11.80
CA ARG A 188 8.66 12.64 -11.87
C ARG A 188 9.89 13.54 -11.99
N GLU A 189 9.78 14.60 -12.79
CA GLU A 189 10.91 15.46 -13.15
C GLU A 189 11.74 16.01 -11.96
N PRO A 190 11.13 16.47 -10.85
CA PRO A 190 11.92 16.94 -9.70
C PRO A 190 12.82 15.86 -9.08
N ILE A 191 12.39 14.60 -9.12
CA ILE A 191 13.14 13.45 -8.59
C ILE A 191 14.29 13.11 -9.54
N ALA A 192 14.02 13.09 -10.86
CA ALA A 192 15.04 12.87 -11.88
C ALA A 192 16.12 13.97 -11.85
N ALA A 193 15.72 15.24 -11.67
CA ALA A 193 16.64 16.36 -11.52
C ALA A 193 17.52 16.22 -10.27
N ALA A 194 16.96 15.78 -9.14
CA ALA A 194 17.72 15.49 -7.92
C ALA A 194 18.75 14.37 -8.15
N ALA A 195 18.37 13.30 -8.86
CA ALA A 195 19.28 12.20 -9.18
C ALA A 195 20.44 12.65 -10.09
N ARG A 196 20.16 13.47 -11.11
CA ARG A 196 21.20 14.04 -11.99
C ARG A 196 22.21 14.89 -11.22
N ARG A 197 21.75 15.67 -10.23
CA ARG A 197 22.63 16.43 -9.35
C ARG A 197 23.57 15.52 -8.56
N GLN A 198 23.06 14.43 -8.00
CA GLN A 198 23.87 13.47 -7.25
C GLN A 198 24.93 12.76 -8.12
N ILE A 199 24.64 12.50 -9.41
CA ILE A 199 25.63 11.93 -10.34
C ILE A 199 26.80 12.90 -10.55
N ILE A 200 26.53 14.20 -10.71
CA ILE A 200 27.57 15.21 -10.90
C ILE A 200 28.41 15.36 -9.63
N GLU A 201 27.75 15.49 -8.47
CA GLU A 201 28.41 15.63 -7.17
C GLU A 201 29.26 14.40 -6.81
N GLY A 202 28.71 13.20 -6.99
CA GLY A 202 29.43 11.95 -6.75
C GLY A 202 30.52 11.62 -7.78
N SER A 203 30.57 12.34 -8.91
CA SER A 203 31.69 12.26 -9.87
C SER A 203 32.84 13.21 -9.52
N LEU A 204 32.63 14.14 -8.58
CA LEU A 204 33.61 15.16 -8.16
C LEU A 204 34.30 14.80 -6.83
N SER A 205 33.85 13.76 -6.14
CA SER A 205 34.42 13.24 -4.90
C SER A 205 35.19 11.95 -5.12
#